data_AF-A0A238Z9V0-F1
#
_entry.id   AF-A0A238Z9V0-F1
#
_cell.length_a   1.000
_cell.length_b   1.000
_cell.length_c   1.000
_cell.angle_alpha   90.00
_cell.angle_beta   90.00
_cell.angle_gamma   90.00
#
_symmetry.space_group_name_H-M   'P 1'
#
loop_
_entity.id
_entity.type
_entity.pdbx_description
1 polymer ?
#
loop_
_entity_poly.entity_id
_entity_poly.type
_entity_poly.pdbx_seq_one_letter_code
_entity_poly.pdbx_strand_id
1 'polypeptide(L)'
;MLKKYISLHIYPKLALWILLGFIGFTIVGTLTHELGHIAFAKAFDYKTHLGYGYMNYYDSPFSIEFDTIAARNQEAIASNRDFPEKERLDTLVEKLKISSFLITLGGPLQTTISGTVGFAFLCSWRRRIREYGMKLKDWIFVFISLFWLRQLANPVTGLMRSIAKGGFNPFGGHSDELVLSRYLGWWEGSISLPLALIALGIATYVIFKILPTPVRFTFISAGFIGGVLGYMIWLVWIGPVLMP
;
A
#
# COMPACT_ATOMS: atom_id res chain seq x y z
N MET A 1 -16.26 -4.22 31.99
CA MET A 1 -14.93 -4.54 31.43
C MET A 1 -14.45 -3.57 30.34
N LEU A 2 -15.30 -3.10 29.42
CA LEU A 2 -14.89 -2.20 28.31
C LEU A 2 -14.23 -0.88 28.75
N LYS A 3 -14.74 -0.26 29.84
CA LYS A 3 -14.22 1.01 30.41
C LYS A 3 -12.74 0.96 30.82
N LYS A 4 -12.17 -0.22 31.04
CA LYS A 4 -10.73 -0.40 31.37
C LYS A 4 -9.83 -0.18 30.15
N TYR A 5 -10.36 -0.41 28.95
CA TYR A 5 -9.58 -0.40 27.70
C TYR A 5 -9.89 0.81 26.83
N ILE A 6 -11.12 1.35 26.90
CA ILE A 6 -11.56 2.50 26.12
C ILE A 6 -12.37 3.44 27.02
N SER A 7 -11.95 4.70 27.09
CA SER A 7 -12.77 5.78 27.63
C SER A 7 -13.64 6.35 26.51
N LEU A 8 -14.97 6.41 26.70
CA LEU A 8 -15.90 6.99 25.73
C LEU A 8 -15.94 8.52 25.82
N HIS A 9 -14.75 9.15 25.83
CA HIS A 9 -14.61 10.59 25.85
C HIS A 9 -13.96 11.06 24.56
N ILE A 10 -14.55 12.10 23.95
CA ILE A 10 -14.01 12.74 22.76
C ILE A 10 -13.32 14.03 23.19
N TYR A 11 -12.09 14.22 22.75
CA TYR A 11 -11.34 15.46 22.92
C TYR A 11 -11.33 16.23 21.60
N PRO A 12 -12.22 17.23 21.38
CA PRO A 12 -12.46 17.79 20.04
C PRO A 12 -11.21 18.42 19.40
N LYS A 13 -10.41 19.15 20.19
CA LYS A 13 -9.15 19.74 19.71
C LYS A 13 -8.17 18.67 19.23
N LEU A 14 -8.04 17.58 19.98
CA LEU A 14 -7.18 16.45 19.62
C LEU A 14 -7.77 15.69 18.41
N ALA A 15 -9.08 15.51 18.38
CA ALA A 15 -9.79 14.85 17.27
C ALA A 15 -9.52 15.55 15.94
N LEU A 16 -9.56 16.89 15.92
CA LEU A 16 -9.26 17.68 14.73
C LEU A 16 -7.82 17.45 14.23
N TRP A 17 -6.84 17.50 15.12
CA TRP A 17 -5.44 17.23 14.76
C TRP A 17 -5.22 15.81 14.26
N ILE A 18 -5.87 14.82 14.89
CA ILE A 18 -5.80 13.43 14.46
C ILE A 18 -6.42 13.28 13.07
N LEU A 19 -7.60 13.87 12.85
CA LEU A 19 -8.30 13.82 11.57
C LEU A 19 -7.46 14.43 10.45
N LEU A 20 -6.90 15.62 10.66
CA LEU A 20 -5.99 16.27 9.71
C LEU A 20 -4.72 15.43 9.48
N GLY A 21 -4.21 14.80 10.54
CA GLY A 21 -3.10 13.85 10.44
C GLY A 21 -3.44 12.66 9.55
N PHE A 22 -4.59 12.02 9.74
CA PHE A 22 -5.03 10.91 8.87
C PHE A 22 -5.20 11.35 7.41
N ILE A 23 -5.80 12.52 7.14
CA ILE A 23 -5.91 13.06 5.78
C ILE A 23 -4.51 13.25 5.17
N GLY A 24 -3.63 13.98 5.85
CA GLY A 24 -2.28 14.26 5.35
C GLY A 24 -1.44 12.98 5.13
N PHE A 25 -1.46 12.06 6.09
CA PHE A 25 -0.72 10.80 5.97
C PHE A 25 -1.35 9.81 4.98
N THR A 26 -2.64 9.95 4.63
CA THR A 26 -3.23 9.20 3.50
C THR A 26 -2.60 9.63 2.19
N ILE A 27 -2.43 10.94 1.99
CA ILE A 27 -1.77 11.51 0.80
C ILE A 27 -0.30 11.06 0.77
N VAL A 28 0.43 11.29 1.86
CA VAL A 28 1.85 10.90 1.96
C VAL A 28 2.00 9.41 1.74
N GLY A 29 1.23 8.57 2.42
CA GLY A 29 1.31 7.12 2.27
C GLY A 29 1.00 6.64 0.86
N THR A 30 0.04 7.29 0.17
CA THR A 30 -0.27 6.96 -1.23
C THR A 30 0.89 7.31 -2.14
N LEU A 31 1.39 8.55 -2.07
CA LEU A 31 2.49 8.98 -2.93
C LEU A 31 3.78 8.21 -2.65
N THR A 32 4.10 7.92 -1.39
CA THR A 32 5.30 7.15 -1.06
C THR A 32 5.18 5.70 -1.52
N HIS A 33 3.98 5.12 -1.53
CA HIS A 33 3.73 3.80 -2.09
C HIS A 33 4.05 3.78 -3.59
N GLU A 34 3.53 4.75 -4.34
CA GLU A 34 3.83 4.87 -5.78
C GLU A 34 5.32 5.15 -6.04
N LEU A 35 5.97 5.94 -5.20
CA LEU A 35 7.43 6.13 -5.25
C LEU A 35 8.20 4.82 -5.01
N GLY A 36 7.64 3.90 -4.22
CA GLY A 36 8.18 2.55 -4.05
C GLY A 36 8.22 1.78 -5.36
N HIS A 37 7.14 1.81 -6.14
CA HIS A 37 7.12 1.21 -7.49
C HIS A 37 8.13 1.89 -8.43
N ILE A 38 8.17 3.23 -8.42
CA ILE A 38 9.08 4.02 -9.28
C ILE A 38 10.55 3.72 -9.00
N ALA A 39 10.92 3.51 -7.73
CA ALA A 39 12.30 3.19 -7.36
C ALA A 39 12.78 1.91 -8.06
N PHE A 40 11.95 0.86 -8.08
CA PHE A 40 12.25 -0.38 -8.79
C PHE A 40 12.17 -0.20 -10.32
N ALA A 41 11.18 0.55 -10.83
CA ALA A 41 11.07 0.78 -12.27
C ALA A 41 12.30 1.49 -12.84
N LYS A 42 12.81 2.51 -12.14
CA LYS A 42 14.06 3.19 -12.52
C LYS A 42 15.29 2.31 -12.40
N ALA A 43 15.34 1.35 -11.48
CA ALA A 43 16.44 0.39 -11.39
C ALA A 43 16.52 -0.55 -12.61
N PHE A 44 15.43 -0.65 -13.38
CA PHE A 44 15.34 -1.38 -14.65
C PHE A 44 15.30 -0.45 -15.87
N ASP A 45 15.69 0.82 -15.73
CA ASP A 45 15.72 1.82 -16.80
C ASP A 45 14.37 2.09 -17.48
N TYR A 46 13.25 1.86 -16.79
CA TYR A 46 11.95 2.31 -17.28
C TYR A 46 11.81 3.83 -17.13
N LYS A 47 11.13 4.44 -18.11
CA LYS A 47 10.54 5.77 -17.92
C LYS A 47 9.31 5.63 -17.04
N THR A 48 9.08 6.61 -16.18
CA THR A 48 8.00 6.57 -15.18
C THR A 48 7.19 7.87 -15.21
N HIS A 49 5.87 7.74 -15.17
CA HIS A 49 4.95 8.84 -14.89
C HIS A 49 4.27 8.59 -13.55
N LEU A 50 4.27 9.59 -12.67
CA LEU A 50 3.61 9.52 -11.37
C LEU A 50 2.29 10.29 -11.45
N GLY A 51 1.18 9.58 -11.28
CA GLY A 51 -0.14 10.16 -11.07
C GLY A 51 -0.51 10.22 -9.59
N TYR A 52 -1.69 10.77 -9.29
CA TYR A 52 -2.15 11.00 -7.92
C TYR A 52 -2.35 9.73 -7.07
N GLY A 53 -2.64 8.60 -7.70
CA GLY A 53 -2.90 7.33 -6.99
C GLY A 53 -2.48 6.11 -7.79
N TYR A 54 -1.61 6.32 -8.78
CA TYR A 54 -1.10 5.31 -9.68
C TYR A 54 0.24 5.78 -10.23
N MET A 55 0.97 4.87 -10.84
CA MET A 55 2.14 5.18 -11.64
C MET A 55 2.09 4.36 -12.93
N ASN A 56 2.62 4.91 -14.02
CA ASN A 56 2.84 4.17 -15.27
C ASN A 56 4.35 4.03 -15.55
N TYR A 57 4.78 2.85 -16.02
CA TYR A 57 6.15 2.62 -16.48
C TYR A 57 6.14 2.13 -17.93
N TYR A 58 7.12 2.55 -18.72
CA TYR A 58 7.21 2.24 -20.15
C TYR A 58 8.65 2.42 -20.67
N ASP A 59 8.91 1.99 -21.90
CA ASP A 59 10.16 2.21 -22.64
C ASP A 59 11.46 1.75 -21.95
N SER A 60 11.49 0.61 -21.25
CA SER A 60 12.79 0.03 -20.87
C SER A 60 13.50 -0.54 -22.12
N PRO A 61 14.85 -0.56 -22.16
CA PRO A 61 15.59 -1.09 -23.30
C PRO A 61 15.17 -2.51 -23.70
N PHE A 62 14.90 -3.37 -22.71
CA PHE A 62 14.48 -4.75 -22.95
C PHE A 62 12.99 -4.88 -23.29
N SER A 63 12.12 -3.97 -22.85
CA SER A 63 10.71 -3.92 -23.32
C SER A 63 10.63 -3.52 -24.79
N ILE A 64 11.41 -2.52 -25.20
CA ILE A 64 11.50 -2.09 -26.60
C ILE A 64 12.07 -3.24 -27.45
N GLU A 65 13.15 -3.88 -27.00
CA GLU A 65 13.74 -5.03 -27.70
C GLU A 65 12.72 -6.17 -27.86
N PHE A 66 11.96 -6.48 -26.80
CA PHE A 66 10.90 -7.48 -26.83
C PHE A 66 9.82 -7.13 -27.88
N ASP A 67 9.28 -5.91 -27.84
CA ASP A 67 8.24 -5.46 -28.78
C ASP A 67 8.75 -5.50 -30.22
N THR A 68 10.02 -5.15 -30.44
CA THR A 68 10.62 -5.16 -31.78
C THR A 68 10.77 -6.58 -32.33
N ILE A 69 11.24 -7.53 -31.52
CA ILE A 69 11.37 -8.95 -31.91
C ILE A 69 9.99 -9.58 -32.10
N ALA A 70 9.04 -9.30 -31.19
CA ALA A 70 7.68 -9.82 -31.24
C ALA A 70 6.92 -9.33 -32.48
N ALA A 71 7.06 -8.04 -32.84
CA ALA A 71 6.43 -7.48 -34.03
C ALA A 71 7.00 -8.09 -35.33
N ARG A 72 8.32 -8.32 -35.40
CA ARG A 72 8.96 -8.95 -36.57
C ARG A 72 8.57 -10.41 -36.77
N ASN A 73 8.33 -11.13 -35.68
CA ASN A 73 8.08 -12.58 -35.69
C ASN A 73 6.62 -12.94 -35.38
N GLN A 74 5.68 -11.99 -35.51
CA GLN A 74 4.29 -12.15 -35.06
C GLN A 74 3.61 -13.38 -35.68
N GLU A 75 3.81 -13.64 -36.97
CA GLU A 75 3.24 -14.81 -37.65
C GLU A 75 3.83 -16.14 -37.17
N ALA A 76 5.15 -16.16 -36.89
CA ALA A 76 5.84 -17.33 -36.38
C ALA A 76 5.40 -17.65 -34.95
N ILE A 77 5.27 -16.63 -34.09
CA ILE A 77 4.75 -16.75 -32.73
C ILE A 77 3.30 -17.25 -32.74
N ALA A 78 2.43 -16.66 -33.57
CA ALA A 78 1.02 -17.05 -33.67
C ALA A 78 0.84 -18.49 -34.20
N SER A 79 1.73 -18.92 -35.10
CA SER A 79 1.72 -20.27 -35.67
C SER A 79 2.50 -21.29 -34.85
N ASN A 80 3.04 -20.90 -33.68
CA ASN A 80 3.92 -21.70 -32.83
C ASN A 80 5.10 -22.34 -33.59
N ARG A 81 5.63 -21.62 -34.58
CA ARG A 81 6.79 -22.02 -35.38
C ARG A 81 8.06 -21.50 -34.75
N ASP A 82 9.15 -22.22 -34.96
CA ASP A 82 10.46 -21.81 -34.48
C ASP A 82 10.99 -20.61 -35.29
N PHE A 83 11.67 -19.68 -34.62
CA PHE A 83 12.29 -18.52 -35.26
C PHE A 83 13.66 -18.26 -34.62
N PRO A 84 14.61 -17.67 -35.36
CA PRO A 84 16.01 -17.55 -34.93
C PRO A 84 16.21 -16.83 -33.58
N GLU A 85 15.31 -15.90 -33.25
CA GLU A 85 15.41 -15.04 -32.06
C GLU A 85 14.60 -15.57 -30.87
N LYS A 86 14.08 -16.81 -30.93
CA LYS A 86 13.18 -17.36 -29.91
C LYS A 86 13.81 -17.46 -28.53
N GLU A 87 15.04 -17.96 -28.44
CA GLU A 87 15.78 -18.04 -27.17
C GLU A 87 15.97 -16.65 -26.57
N ARG A 88 16.29 -15.64 -27.41
CA ARG A 88 16.38 -14.26 -26.97
C ARG A 88 15.03 -13.73 -26.47
N LEU A 89 13.94 -14.02 -27.19
CA LEU A 89 12.59 -13.63 -26.77
C LEU A 89 12.23 -14.22 -25.41
N ASP A 90 12.52 -15.51 -25.19
CA ASP A 90 12.25 -16.19 -23.91
C ASP A 90 13.01 -15.53 -22.76
N THR A 91 14.29 -15.17 -22.96
CA THR A 91 15.06 -14.44 -21.93
C THR A 91 14.49 -13.04 -21.64
N LEU A 92 13.95 -12.36 -22.66
CA LEU A 92 13.32 -11.05 -22.48
C LEU A 92 11.99 -11.17 -21.74
N VAL A 93 11.20 -12.20 -22.04
CA VAL A 93 9.96 -12.51 -21.31
C VAL A 93 10.25 -12.75 -19.83
N GLU A 94 11.31 -13.51 -19.50
CA GLU A 94 11.70 -13.74 -18.11
C GLU A 94 12.12 -12.44 -17.42
N LYS A 95 12.94 -11.61 -18.08
CA LYS A 95 13.32 -10.29 -17.54
C LYS A 95 12.12 -9.38 -17.32
N LEU A 96 11.17 -9.35 -18.27
CA LEU A 96 9.93 -8.57 -18.13
C LEU A 96 9.12 -9.05 -16.92
N LYS A 97 8.96 -10.37 -16.76
CA LYS A 97 8.26 -10.95 -15.59
C LYS A 97 8.93 -10.56 -14.28
N ILE A 98 10.25 -10.71 -14.17
CA ILE A 98 11.02 -10.36 -12.97
C ILE A 98 10.90 -8.85 -12.68
N SER A 99 11.07 -8.01 -13.70
CA SER A 99 10.98 -6.56 -13.54
C SER A 99 9.59 -6.12 -13.06
N SER A 100 8.52 -6.63 -13.68
CA SER A 100 7.15 -6.32 -13.28
C SER A 100 6.83 -6.81 -11.86
N PHE A 101 7.31 -8.00 -11.50
CA PHE A 101 7.17 -8.53 -10.15
C PHE A 101 7.84 -7.61 -9.10
N LEU A 102 9.09 -7.21 -9.33
CA LEU A 102 9.83 -6.35 -8.41
C LEU A 102 9.26 -4.93 -8.35
N ILE A 103 8.80 -4.39 -9.48
CA ILE A 103 8.11 -3.10 -9.52
C ILE A 103 6.84 -3.18 -8.68
N THR A 104 6.00 -4.20 -8.89
CA THR A 104 4.75 -4.41 -8.12
C THR A 104 5.04 -4.59 -6.63
N LEU A 105 6.14 -5.27 -6.27
CA LEU A 105 6.56 -5.44 -4.88
C LEU A 105 6.98 -4.11 -4.21
N GLY A 106 7.49 -3.15 -4.98
CA GLY A 106 8.05 -1.91 -4.48
C GLY A 106 7.11 -1.09 -3.59
N GLY A 107 5.84 -0.95 -3.97
CA GLY A 107 4.84 -0.20 -3.20
C GLY A 107 4.52 -0.85 -1.84
N PRO A 108 4.06 -2.13 -1.81
CA PRO A 108 3.85 -2.87 -0.57
C PRO A 108 5.10 -2.90 0.32
N LEU A 109 6.27 -3.10 -0.28
CA LEU A 109 7.54 -3.09 0.47
C LEU A 109 7.81 -1.71 1.10
N GLN A 110 7.61 -0.62 0.37
CA GLN A 110 7.83 0.74 0.89
C GLN A 110 6.94 1.04 2.10
N THR A 111 5.65 0.71 2.00
CA THR A 111 4.68 1.00 3.06
C THR A 111 4.90 0.13 4.29
N THR A 112 5.24 -1.16 4.10
CA THR A 112 5.55 -2.09 5.19
C THR A 112 6.87 -1.75 5.88
N ILE A 113 7.93 -1.38 5.15
CA ILE A 113 9.20 -0.92 5.72
C ILE A 113 8.96 0.34 6.55
N SER A 114 8.32 1.35 5.97
CA SER A 114 8.04 2.62 6.67
C SER A 114 7.22 2.40 7.94
N GLY A 115 6.15 1.61 7.83
CA GLY A 115 5.32 1.23 8.98
C GLY A 115 6.08 0.47 10.05
N THR A 116 6.98 -0.43 9.67
CA THR A 116 7.81 -1.19 10.60
C THR A 116 8.80 -0.29 11.33
N VAL A 117 9.44 0.64 10.62
CA VAL A 117 10.33 1.65 11.23
C VAL A 117 9.56 2.49 12.24
N GLY A 118 8.38 3.00 11.88
CA GLY A 118 7.54 3.77 12.81
C GLY A 118 7.15 2.97 14.05
N PHE A 119 6.75 1.72 13.87
CA PHE A 119 6.41 0.82 14.97
C PHE A 119 7.60 0.52 15.88
N ALA A 120 8.79 0.29 15.33
CA ALA A 120 10.01 0.02 16.08
C ALA A 120 10.40 1.19 16.99
N PHE A 121 10.32 2.42 16.49
CA PHE A 121 10.59 3.63 17.29
C PHE A 121 9.60 3.77 18.46
N LEU A 122 8.31 3.56 18.21
CA LEU A 122 7.29 3.62 19.27
C LEU A 122 7.50 2.54 20.34
N CYS A 123 7.86 1.32 19.93
CA CYS A 123 8.17 0.23 20.86
C CYS A 123 9.33 0.60 21.78
N SER A 124 10.39 1.20 21.23
CA SER A 124 11.56 1.67 21.97
C SER A 124 11.22 2.82 22.94
N TRP A 125 10.28 3.70 22.58
CA TRP A 125 9.95 4.88 23.38
C TRP A 125 8.73 4.71 24.29
N ARG A 126 8.09 3.53 24.29
CA ARG A 126 6.86 3.27 25.07
C ARG A 126 6.95 3.63 26.55
N ARG A 127 8.10 3.41 27.20
CA ARG A 127 8.28 3.71 28.63
C ARG A 127 8.24 5.22 28.86
N ARG A 128 8.98 5.96 28.04
CA ARG A 128 9.01 7.43 28.04
C ARG A 128 7.62 8.03 27.78
N ILE A 129 6.87 7.48 26.83
CA ILE A 129 5.51 7.95 26.51
C ILE A 129 4.57 7.78 27.71
N ARG A 130 4.73 6.71 28.49
CA ARG A 130 3.90 6.48 29.70
C ARG A 130 4.25 7.42 30.84
N GLU A 131 5.52 7.76 30.99
CA GLU A 131 6.02 8.62 32.08
C GLU A 131 5.80 10.11 31.79
N TYR A 132 6.10 10.55 30.56
CA TYR A 132 6.12 11.97 30.18
C TYR A 132 4.98 12.39 29.25
N GLY A 133 4.10 11.46 28.87
CA GLY A 133 3.06 11.69 27.89
C GLY A 133 3.56 11.67 26.44
N MET A 134 2.64 11.84 25.49
CA MET A 134 2.94 11.87 24.06
C MET A 134 3.35 13.26 23.59
N LYS A 135 4.48 13.35 22.86
CA LYS A 135 4.93 14.54 22.16
C LYS A 135 4.52 14.47 20.68
N LEU A 136 4.63 15.60 19.97
CA LEU A 136 4.32 15.69 18.54
C LEU A 136 5.09 14.65 17.70
N LYS A 137 6.36 14.40 18.04
CA LYS A 137 7.19 13.39 17.37
C LYS A 137 6.61 11.98 17.51
N ASP A 138 6.05 11.65 18.68
CA ASP A 138 5.45 10.33 18.91
C ASP A 138 4.20 10.15 18.04
N TRP A 139 3.41 11.21 17.85
CA TRP A 139 2.26 11.18 16.94
C TRP A 139 2.65 10.94 15.49
N ILE A 140 3.73 11.57 15.01
CA ILE A 140 4.27 11.32 13.67
C ILE A 140 4.60 9.83 13.50
N PHE A 141 5.27 9.21 14.47
CA PHE A 141 5.58 7.79 14.40
C PHE A 141 4.35 6.90 14.54
N VAL A 142 3.31 7.33 15.26
CA VAL A 142 2.00 6.66 15.24
C VAL A 142 1.45 6.64 13.82
N PHE A 143 1.39 7.77 13.13
CA PHE A 143 0.89 7.80 11.75
C PHE A 143 1.76 6.99 10.78
N ILE A 144 3.09 7.08 10.88
CA ILE A 144 4.00 6.28 10.07
C ILE A 144 3.75 4.78 10.33
N SER A 145 3.62 4.36 11.59
CA SER A 145 3.35 2.95 11.93
C SER A 145 2.05 2.42 11.31
N LEU A 146 1.07 3.31 11.11
CA LEU A 146 -0.20 2.99 10.49
C LEU A 146 -0.14 2.88 8.96
N PHE A 147 1.03 3.02 8.32
CA PHE A 147 1.16 2.71 6.89
C PHE A 147 0.85 1.24 6.59
N TRP A 148 1.02 0.36 7.59
CA TRP A 148 0.51 -1.00 7.56
C TRP A 148 -1.00 -1.10 7.30
N LEU A 149 -1.80 -0.08 7.63
CA LEU A 149 -3.25 -0.11 7.38
C LEU A 149 -3.61 -0.22 5.90
N ARG A 150 -2.72 0.13 4.95
CA ARG A 150 -2.97 -0.10 3.52
C ARG A 150 -3.13 -1.59 3.23
N GLN A 151 -2.28 -2.43 3.83
CA GLN A 151 -2.34 -3.89 3.71
C GLN A 151 -3.64 -4.48 4.26
N LEU A 152 -4.20 -3.85 5.30
CA LEU A 152 -5.52 -4.21 5.82
C LEU A 152 -6.66 -3.66 4.94
N ALA A 153 -6.52 -2.44 4.42
CA ALA A 153 -7.54 -1.76 3.63
C ALA A 153 -7.79 -2.46 2.28
N ASN A 154 -6.76 -3.04 1.65
CA ASN A 154 -6.88 -3.72 0.36
C ASN A 154 -7.94 -4.85 0.38
N PRO A 155 -7.82 -5.89 1.21
CA PRO A 155 -8.84 -6.96 1.26
C PRO A 155 -10.18 -6.49 1.81
N VAL A 156 -10.21 -5.49 2.71
CA VAL A 156 -11.47 -4.95 3.25
C VAL A 156 -12.25 -4.21 2.16
N THR A 157 -11.59 -3.35 1.39
CA THR A 157 -12.23 -2.61 0.29
C THR A 157 -12.59 -3.52 -0.87
N GLY A 158 -11.75 -4.53 -1.18
CA GLY A 158 -12.06 -5.60 -2.13
C GLY A 158 -13.35 -6.34 -1.75
N LEU A 159 -13.45 -6.77 -0.48
CA LEU A 159 -14.65 -7.41 0.05
C LEU A 159 -15.89 -6.49 -0.02
N MET A 160 -15.78 -5.24 0.42
CA MET A 160 -16.88 -4.27 0.36
C MET A 160 -17.38 -4.07 -1.08
N ARG A 161 -16.48 -3.92 -2.05
CA ARG A 161 -16.83 -3.79 -3.47
C ARG A 161 -17.47 -5.05 -4.02
N SER A 162 -17.01 -6.23 -3.60
CA SER A 162 -17.57 -7.50 -4.06
C SER A 162 -18.99 -7.72 -3.54
N ILE A 163 -19.22 -7.45 -2.24
CA ILE A 163 -20.55 -7.52 -1.63
C ILE A 163 -21.51 -6.53 -2.32
N ALA A 164 -21.06 -5.31 -2.61
CA ALA A 164 -21.87 -4.32 -3.33
C ALA A 164 -22.26 -4.77 -4.75
N LYS A 165 -21.48 -5.66 -5.37
CA LYS A 165 -21.77 -6.25 -6.69
C LYS A 165 -22.52 -7.59 -6.60
N GLY A 166 -22.96 -8.01 -5.42
CA GLY A 166 -23.69 -9.26 -5.20
C GLY A 166 -22.79 -10.52 -5.19
N GLY A 167 -21.48 -10.36 -5.03
CA GLY A 167 -20.51 -11.46 -4.96
C GLY A 167 -19.79 -11.55 -3.62
N PHE A 168 -18.96 -12.60 -3.47
CA PHE A 168 -18.07 -12.76 -2.33
C PHE A 168 -16.65 -13.07 -2.83
N ASN A 169 -15.90 -12.00 -3.12
CA ASN A 169 -14.47 -12.06 -3.43
C ASN A 169 -13.72 -10.95 -2.66
N PRO A 170 -13.16 -11.25 -1.47
CA PRO A 170 -12.38 -10.29 -0.69
C PRO A 170 -11.08 -9.88 -1.37
N PHE A 171 -10.60 -10.65 -2.34
CA PHE A 171 -9.37 -10.39 -3.09
C PHE A 171 -9.66 -9.83 -4.49
N GLY A 172 -10.91 -9.45 -4.76
CA GLY A 172 -11.30 -8.87 -6.04
C GLY A 172 -10.71 -7.47 -6.23
N GLY A 173 -10.07 -7.24 -7.38
CA GLY A 173 -9.53 -5.93 -7.75
C GLY A 173 -8.19 -6.00 -8.48
N HIS A 174 -7.44 -4.90 -8.41
CA HIS A 174 -6.06 -4.76 -8.92
C HIS A 174 -5.15 -4.33 -7.77
N SER A 175 -5.13 -5.08 -6.66
CA SER A 175 -4.17 -4.80 -5.59
C SER A 175 -2.82 -5.43 -5.91
N ASP A 176 -1.74 -4.80 -5.45
CA ASP A 176 -0.39 -5.30 -5.68
C ASP A 176 -0.20 -6.71 -5.09
N GLU A 177 -0.78 -6.98 -3.92
CA GLU A 177 -0.67 -8.28 -3.25
C GLU A 177 -1.38 -9.41 -4.02
N LEU A 178 -2.46 -9.07 -4.73
CA LEU A 178 -3.15 -10.01 -5.62
C LEU A 178 -2.30 -10.30 -6.86
N VAL A 179 -1.75 -9.25 -7.48
CA VAL A 179 -0.88 -9.37 -8.64
C VAL A 179 0.35 -10.21 -8.30
N LEU A 180 0.97 -9.98 -7.15
CA LEU A 180 2.09 -10.78 -6.65
C LEU A 180 1.70 -12.25 -6.41
N SER A 181 0.53 -12.51 -5.84
CA SER A 181 0.04 -13.87 -5.62
C SER A 181 -0.17 -14.61 -6.94
N ARG A 182 -0.67 -13.93 -7.96
CA ARG A 182 -0.84 -14.47 -9.32
C ARG A 182 0.50 -14.73 -10.02
N TYR A 183 1.49 -13.83 -9.86
CA TYR A 183 2.85 -14.07 -10.37
C TYR A 183 3.47 -15.35 -9.81
N LEU A 184 3.21 -15.66 -8.53
CA LEU A 184 3.70 -16.87 -7.87
C LEU A 184 2.84 -18.11 -8.14
N GLY A 185 1.72 -17.98 -8.84
CA GLY A 185 0.75 -19.07 -9.01
C GLY A 185 0.09 -19.51 -7.71
N TRP A 186 0.08 -18.64 -6.70
CA TRP A 186 -0.50 -18.90 -5.39
C TRP A 186 -1.97 -18.48 -5.34
N TRP A 187 -2.68 -18.97 -4.32
CA TRP A 187 -4.03 -18.51 -4.04
C TRP A 187 -4.06 -17.00 -3.75
N GLU A 188 -5.10 -16.31 -4.21
CA GLU A 188 -5.23 -14.85 -4.15
C GLU A 188 -5.08 -14.25 -2.74
N GLY A 189 -5.41 -15.03 -1.71
CA GLY A 189 -5.28 -14.63 -0.31
C GLY A 189 -3.91 -14.91 0.33
N SER A 190 -3.00 -15.62 -0.34
CA SER A 190 -1.75 -16.10 0.27
C SER A 190 -0.83 -14.98 0.73
N ILE A 191 -0.78 -13.84 0.02
CA ILE A 191 0.00 -12.66 0.44
C ILE A 191 -0.88 -11.66 1.20
N SER A 192 -2.09 -11.41 0.67
CA SER A 192 -3.00 -10.40 1.20
C SER A 192 -3.45 -10.67 2.65
N LEU A 193 -3.79 -11.92 3.00
CA LEU A 193 -4.29 -12.25 4.33
C LEU A 193 -3.21 -12.15 5.42
N PRO A 194 -2.02 -12.77 5.27
CA PRO A 194 -0.98 -12.64 6.29
C PRO A 194 -0.58 -11.18 6.55
N LEU A 195 -0.43 -10.37 5.49
CA LEU A 195 -0.10 -8.95 5.63
C LEU A 195 -1.21 -8.16 6.33
N ALA A 196 -2.47 -8.43 6.00
CA ALA A 196 -3.62 -7.81 6.67
C ALA A 196 -3.69 -8.19 8.17
N LEU A 197 -3.37 -9.44 8.52
CA LEU A 197 -3.33 -9.89 9.91
C LEU A 197 -2.19 -9.23 10.69
N ILE A 198 -1.00 -9.10 10.09
CA ILE A 198 0.13 -8.37 10.68
C ILE A 198 -0.24 -6.90 10.89
N ALA A 199 -0.84 -6.27 9.88
CA ALA A 199 -1.31 -4.89 9.95
C ALA A 199 -2.33 -4.68 11.09
N LEU A 200 -3.31 -5.59 11.21
CA LEU A 200 -4.29 -5.55 12.29
C LEU A 200 -3.62 -5.72 13.66
N GLY A 201 -2.65 -6.63 13.77
CA GLY A 201 -1.87 -6.83 15.00
C GLY A 201 -1.10 -5.58 15.40
N ILE A 202 -0.40 -4.94 14.45
CA ILE A 202 0.35 -3.70 14.68
C ILE A 202 -0.60 -2.57 15.08
N ALA A 203 -1.68 -2.33 14.33
CA ALA A 203 -2.64 -1.28 14.63
C ALA A 203 -3.27 -1.46 16.02
N THR A 204 -3.66 -2.68 16.35
CA THR A 204 -4.20 -3.04 17.68
C THR A 204 -3.16 -2.79 18.78
N TYR A 205 -1.90 -3.18 18.55
CA TYR A 205 -0.83 -2.94 19.51
C TYR A 205 -0.60 -1.44 19.74
N VAL A 206 -0.50 -0.64 18.67
CA VAL A 206 -0.30 0.80 18.77
C VAL A 206 -1.44 1.44 19.56
N ILE A 207 -2.70 1.12 19.22
CA ILE A 207 -3.88 1.70 19.88
C ILE A 207 -3.97 1.29 21.36
N PHE A 208 -3.82 0.00 21.68
CA PHE A 208 -4.12 -0.48 23.03
C PHE A 208 -2.91 -0.56 23.97
N LYS A 209 -1.68 -0.60 23.45
CA LYS A 209 -0.45 -0.69 24.28
C LYS A 209 0.35 0.60 24.32
N ILE A 210 0.31 1.41 23.27
CA ILE A 210 1.10 2.64 23.15
C ILE A 210 0.26 3.86 23.48
N LEU A 211 -0.91 4.02 22.86
CA LEU A 211 -1.75 5.20 23.12
C LEU A 211 -2.34 5.19 24.55
N PRO A 212 -2.36 6.36 25.23
CA PRO A 212 -3.03 6.51 26.52
C PRO A 212 -4.53 6.16 26.44
N THR A 213 -5.05 5.47 27.46
CA THR A 213 -6.47 5.04 27.51
C THR A 213 -7.50 6.14 27.23
N PRO A 214 -7.33 7.40 27.70
CA PRO A 214 -8.31 8.46 27.45
C PRO A 214 -8.44 8.82 25.97
N VAL A 215 -7.36 8.76 25.19
CA VAL A 215 -7.35 9.27 23.81
C VAL A 215 -7.76 8.22 22.76
N ARG A 216 -7.82 6.94 23.13
CA ARG A 216 -8.05 5.83 22.19
C ARG A 216 -9.35 5.96 21.41
N PHE A 217 -10.44 6.32 22.07
CA PHE A 217 -11.73 6.47 21.40
C PHE A 217 -11.72 7.65 20.41
N THR A 218 -11.14 8.77 20.82
CA THR A 218 -10.92 9.93 19.94
C THR A 218 -10.07 9.53 18.73
N PHE A 219 -9.02 8.74 18.94
CA PHE A 219 -8.14 8.28 17.85
C PHE A 219 -8.84 7.34 16.87
N ILE A 220 -9.59 6.36 17.36
CA ILE A 220 -10.32 5.40 16.50
C ILE A 220 -11.40 6.13 15.69
N SER A 221 -12.20 6.97 16.34
CA SER A 221 -13.29 7.72 15.66
C SER A 221 -12.73 8.71 14.63
N ALA A 222 -11.77 9.54 15.02
CA ALA A 222 -11.12 10.48 14.10
C ALA A 222 -10.32 9.76 13.00
N GLY A 223 -9.77 8.59 13.27
CA GLY A 223 -9.05 7.78 12.29
C GLY A 223 -9.95 7.14 11.25
N PHE A 224 -11.11 6.63 11.67
CA PHE A 224 -12.10 6.13 10.73
C PHE A 224 -12.61 7.24 9.80
N ILE A 225 -13.04 8.37 10.37
CA ILE A 225 -13.55 9.52 9.60
C ILE A 225 -12.44 10.13 8.74
N GLY A 226 -11.28 10.40 9.33
CA GLY A 226 -10.13 11.01 8.66
C GLY A 226 -9.53 10.13 7.57
N GLY A 227 -9.53 8.81 7.73
CA GLY A 227 -9.07 7.88 6.70
C GLY A 227 -10.00 7.86 5.48
N VAL A 228 -11.33 7.81 5.72
CA VAL A 228 -12.32 7.89 4.64
C VAL A 228 -12.26 9.24 3.93
N LEU A 229 -12.23 10.34 4.68
CA LEU A 229 -12.10 11.68 4.12
C LEU A 229 -10.77 11.85 3.37
N GLY A 230 -9.67 11.34 3.91
CA GLY A 230 -8.36 11.38 3.25
C GLY A 230 -8.39 10.67 1.91
N TYR A 231 -8.99 9.48 1.87
CA TYR A 231 -9.18 8.72 0.63
C TYR A 231 -10.02 9.52 -0.39
N MET A 232 -11.16 10.07 0.04
CA MET A 232 -12.05 10.84 -0.86
C MET A 232 -11.38 12.13 -1.35
N ILE A 233 -10.83 12.93 -0.44
CA ILE A 233 -10.18 14.20 -0.75
C ILE A 233 -9.04 13.97 -1.72
N TRP A 234 -8.20 12.95 -1.50
CA TRP A 234 -7.05 12.72 -2.36
C TRP A 234 -7.42 12.03 -3.67
N LEU A 235 -8.04 10.85 -3.62
CA LEU A 235 -8.20 10.02 -4.82
C LEU A 235 -9.41 10.40 -5.68
N VAL A 236 -10.37 11.16 -5.16
CA VAL A 236 -11.58 11.55 -5.90
C VAL A 236 -11.57 13.03 -6.27
N TRP A 237 -11.07 13.92 -5.40
CA TRP A 237 -11.21 15.36 -5.59
C TRP A 237 -9.90 16.06 -6.00
N ILE A 238 -8.93 16.11 -5.10
CA ILE A 238 -7.74 16.97 -5.24
C ILE A 238 -6.68 16.31 -6.11
N GLY A 239 -6.41 15.01 -5.89
CA GLY A 239 -5.37 14.27 -6.58
C GLY A 239 -5.50 14.33 -8.10
N PRO A 240 -6.66 13.97 -8.69
CA PRO A 240 -6.85 14.03 -10.15
C PRO A 240 -6.60 15.41 -10.77
N VAL A 241 -6.80 16.49 -10.01
CA VAL A 241 -6.59 17.86 -10.47
C VAL A 241 -5.13 18.27 -10.36
N LEU A 242 -4.44 17.89 -9.28
CA LEU A 242 -3.05 18.28 -9.03
C LEU A 242 -2.05 17.42 -9.78
N MET A 243 -2.33 16.13 -9.96
CA MET A 243 -1.42 15.14 -10.52
C MET A 243 -2.18 14.15 -11.42
N PRO A 244 -2.64 14.60 -12.60
CA PRO A 244 -3.38 13.75 -13.55
C PRO A 244 -2.56 12.55 -14.05
#